data_AF-A0A3C0KSR0-F1
#
_entry.id   AF-A0A3C0KSR0-F1
#
_cell.length_a   1.000
_cell.length_b   1.000
_cell.length_c   1.000
_cell.angle_alpha   90.00
_cell.angle_beta   90.00
_cell.angle_gamma   90.00
#
_symmetry.space_group_name_H-M   'P 1'
#
loop_
_entity.id
_entity.type
_entity.pdbx_description
1 polymer ?
#
loop_
_entity_poly.entity_id
_entity_poly.type
_entity_poly.pdbx_seq_one_letter_code
_entity_poly.pdbx_strand_id
1 'polypeptide(L)' 'ALEILIATSAVRNLIREAKTFQITSMIQTGKKYGMQLLDDAIFELVNKGWIDPDEAYAKANDKTRFRPLLKNPPSDFTDA' A
#
# COMPACT_ATOMS: atom_id res chain seq x y z
N ALA A 1 4.24 4.26 -9.16
CA ALA A 1 3.03 3.81 -8.44
C ALA A 1 2.35 5.03 -7.83
N LEU A 2 1.03 4.99 -7.61
CA LEU A 2 0.26 6.10 -7.02
C LEU A 2 -0.67 5.56 -5.94
N GLU A 3 -0.91 6.36 -4.91
CA GLU A 3 -2.02 6.18 -3.98
C GLU A 3 -3.14 7.14 -4.35
N ILE A 4 -4.38 6.66 -4.32
CA ILE A 4 -5.56 7.43 -4.75
C ILE A 4 -6.61 7.39 -3.64
N LEU A 5 -6.90 8.57 -3.09
CA LEU A 5 -8.00 8.78 -2.15
C LEU A 5 -9.02 9.74 -2.78
N ILE A 6 -10.27 9.29 -2.93
CA ILE A 6 -11.35 10.16 -3.40
C ILE A 6 -12.07 10.75 -2.19
N ALA A 7 -12.23 12.08 -2.17
CA ALA A 7 -12.86 12.80 -1.08
C ALA A 7 -14.39 12.62 -1.07
N THR A 8 -14.87 11.40 -0.78
CA THR A 8 -16.30 11.10 -0.61
C THR A 8 -16.88 11.77 0.64
N SER A 9 -18.21 11.80 0.78
CA SER A 9 -18.85 12.34 1.98
C SER A 9 -18.38 11.65 3.27
N ALA A 10 -18.17 10.33 3.24
CA ALA A 10 -17.65 9.58 4.38
C ALA A 10 -16.21 9.98 4.73
N VAL A 11 -15.31 10.05 3.73
CA VAL A 11 -13.91 10.47 3.94
C VAL A 11 -13.84 11.90 4.50
N ARG A 12 -14.64 12.82 3.96
CA ARG A 12 -14.71 14.20 4.46
C ARG A 12 -15.21 14.28 5.91
N ASN A 13 -16.17 13.43 6.31
CA ASN A 13 -16.61 13.33 7.69
C ASN A 13 -15.46 12.89 8.61
N LEU A 14 -14.72 11.84 8.23
CA LEU A 14 -13.58 11.34 9.01
C LEU A 14 -12.51 12.42 9.22
N ILE A 15 -12.23 13.23 8.20
CA ILE A 15 -11.29 14.35 8.29
C ILE A 15 -11.79 15.40 9.29
N ARG A 16 -13.07 15.81 9.22
CA ARG A 16 -13.65 16.79 10.15
C ARG A 16 -13.67 16.31 11.60
N GLU A 17 -13.86 15.01 11.81
CA GLU A 17 -13.90 14.38 13.13
C GLU A 17 -12.51 13.95 13.64
N ALA A 18 -11.43 14.30 12.93
CA ALA A 18 -10.06 13.89 13.24
C ALA A 18 -9.85 12.35 13.34
N LYS A 19 -10.71 11.57 12.68
CA LYS A 19 -10.65 10.10 12.61
C LYS A 19 -9.81 9.63 11.41
N THR A 20 -8.69 10.28 11.17
CA THR A 20 -7.84 10.04 9.99
C THR A 20 -7.25 8.63 9.94
N PHE A 21 -7.08 7.99 11.10
CA PHE A 21 -6.63 6.60 11.20
C PHE A 21 -7.56 5.60 10.49
N GLN A 22 -8.83 5.96 10.23
CA GLN A 22 -9.77 5.12 9.48
C GLN A 22 -9.67 5.29 7.96
N ILE A 23 -8.90 6.27 7.46
CA ILE A 23 -8.82 6.58 6.01
C ILE A 23 -8.25 5.39 5.22
N THR A 24 -7.27 4.66 5.76
CA THR A 24 -6.72 3.47 5.09
C THR A 24 -7.80 2.43 4.77
N SER A 25 -8.67 2.14 5.74
CA SER A 25 -9.81 1.22 5.55
C SER A 25 -10.82 1.76 4.53
N MET A 26 -10.99 3.09 4.47
CA MET A 26 -11.82 3.72 3.44
C MET A 26 -11.24 3.58 2.03
N ILE A 27 -9.93 3.67 1.86
CA ILE A 27 -9.27 3.43 0.56
C ILE A 27 -9.47 1.98 0.13
N GLN A 28 -9.27 1.03 1.05
CA GLN A 28 -9.44 -0.41 0.79
C GLN A 28 -10.86 -0.76 0.34
N THR A 29 -11.88 -0.23 1.02
CA THR A 29 -13.31 -0.44 0.68
C THR A 29 -13.78 0.44 -0.48
N GLY A 30 -13.02 1.48 -0.82
CA GLY A 30 -13.31 2.48 -1.85
C GLY A 30 -12.86 2.10 -3.27
N LYS A 31 -12.36 0.88 -3.51
CA LYS A 31 -11.88 0.43 -4.83
C LYS A 31 -12.86 0.67 -5.98
N LYS A 32 -14.17 0.50 -5.73
CA LYS A 32 -15.23 0.78 -6.73
C LYS A 32 -15.29 2.25 -7.18
N TYR A 33 -14.74 3.17 -6.40
CA TYR A 33 -14.61 4.58 -6.72
C TYR A 33 -13.25 4.94 -7.32
N GLY A 34 -12.41 3.94 -7.65
CA GLY A 34 -11.05 4.14 -8.15
C GLY A 34 -10.03 4.45 -7.06
N MET A 35 -10.35 4.24 -5.78
CA MET A 35 -9.37 4.38 -4.70
C MET A 35 -8.39 3.20 -4.70
N GLN A 36 -7.15 3.45 -4.31
CA GLN A 36 -6.09 2.45 -4.29
C GLN A 36 -5.01 2.85 -3.29
N LEU A 37 -4.54 1.89 -2.47
CA LEU A 37 -3.37 2.08 -1.60
C LEU A 37 -2.07 2.04 -2.41
N LEU A 38 -1.03 2.76 -1.96
CA LEU A 38 0.27 2.72 -2.63
C LEU A 38 0.82 1.29 -2.78
N ASP A 39 0.79 0.51 -1.70
CA ASP A 39 1.31 -0.86 -1.70
C ASP A 39 0.52 -1.78 -2.65
N ASP A 40 -0.78 -1.56 -2.82
CA ASP A 40 -1.56 -2.29 -3.84
C ASP A 40 -1.09 -1.94 -5.25
N ALA A 41 -0.80 -0.67 -5.52
CA ALA A 41 -0.28 -0.22 -6.82
C ALA A 41 1.13 -0.74 -7.10
N ILE A 42 2.02 -0.73 -6.11
CA ILE A 42 3.37 -1.30 -6.25
C ILE A 42 3.27 -2.80 -6.51
N PHE A 43 2.47 -3.53 -5.73
CA PHE A 43 2.31 -4.98 -5.87
C PHE A 43 1.79 -5.37 -7.26
N GLU A 44 0.83 -4.63 -7.80
CA GLU A 44 0.34 -4.83 -9.17
C GLU A 44 1.45 -4.63 -10.22
N LEU A 45 2.28 -3.59 -10.07
CA LEU A 45 3.39 -3.32 -11.00
C LEU A 45 4.47 -4.40 -10.95
N VAL A 46 4.78 -4.95 -9.76
CA VAL A 46 5.68 -6.09 -9.61
C VAL A 46 5.13 -7.33 -10.32
N ASN A 47 3.85 -7.64 -10.09
CA ASN A 47 3.21 -8.82 -10.72
C ASN A 47 3.15 -8.71 -12.25
N LYS A 48 3.07 -7.49 -12.79
CA LYS A 48 3.18 -7.23 -14.23
C LYS A 48 4.62 -7.32 -14.75
N GLY A 49 5.62 -7.44 -13.88
CA GLY A 49 7.05 -7.44 -14.21
C GLY A 49 7.56 -6.06 -14.66
N TRP A 50 6.83 -4.98 -14.36
CA TRP A 50 7.19 -3.63 -14.80
C TRP A 50 8.21 -2.96 -13.90
N ILE A 51 8.32 -3.43 -12.65
CA ILE A 51 9.32 -2.95 -11.68
C ILE A 51 9.99 -4.13 -11.00
N ASP A 52 11.22 -3.91 -10.56
CA ASP A 52 12.00 -4.93 -9.86
C ASP A 52 11.46 -5.18 -8.43
N PRO A 53 11.41 -6.44 -7.95
CA PRO A 53 10.97 -6.75 -6.59
C PRO A 53 11.79 -6.08 -5.48
N ASP A 54 13.10 -5.88 -5.69
CA ASP A 54 13.98 -5.21 -4.72
C ASP A 54 13.61 -3.71 -4.60
N GLU A 55 13.35 -3.05 -5.73
CA GLU A 55 12.84 -1.67 -5.75
C GLU A 55 11.44 -1.57 -5.10
N ALA A 56 10.56 -2.51 -5.40
CA ALA A 56 9.24 -2.55 -4.78
C ALA A 56 9.32 -2.71 -3.27
N TYR A 57 10.14 -3.64 -2.77
CA TYR A 57 10.41 -3.79 -1.34
C TYR A 57 10.99 -2.51 -0.75
N ALA A 58 11.95 -1.86 -1.40
CA ALA A 58 12.57 -0.62 -0.91
C ALA A 58 11.56 0.55 -0.79
N LYS A 59 10.56 0.62 -1.68
CA LYS A 59 9.57 1.71 -1.73
C LYS A 59 8.23 1.42 -1.02
N ALA A 60 7.91 0.17 -0.72
CA ALA A 60 6.67 -0.20 -0.03
C ALA A 60 6.60 0.32 1.41
N ASN A 61 5.39 0.58 1.91
CA ASN A 61 5.17 0.91 3.31
C ASN A 61 5.19 -0.37 4.17
N ASP A 62 4.42 -1.39 3.80
CA ASP A 62 4.45 -2.70 4.45
C ASP A 62 5.52 -3.60 3.80
N LYS A 63 6.72 -3.58 4.36
CA LYS A 63 7.84 -4.41 3.90
C LYS A 63 7.54 -5.92 3.95
N THR A 64 6.74 -6.35 4.91
CA THR A 64 6.48 -7.78 5.14
C THR A 64 5.74 -8.39 3.95
N ARG A 65 4.86 -7.61 3.31
CA ARG A 65 4.11 -8.01 2.12
C ARG A 65 4.99 -8.24 0.89
N PHE A 66 6.11 -7.55 0.77
CA PHE A 66 7.00 -7.61 -0.41
C PHE A 66 8.22 -8.50 -0.19
N ARG A 67 8.59 -8.80 1.06
CA ARG A 67 9.71 -9.68 1.39
C ARG A 67 9.70 -11.03 0.65
N PRO A 68 8.55 -11.73 0.49
CA PRO A 68 8.52 -13.01 -0.24
C PRO A 68 8.81 -12.88 -1.74
N LEU A 69 8.77 -11.67 -2.30
CA LEU A 69 9.05 -11.42 -3.71
C LEU A 69 10.56 -11.22 -3.99
N LEU A 70 11.37 -11.06 -2.94
CA LEU A 70 12.80 -10.86 -3.05
C LEU A 70 13.51 -12.16 -3.45
N LYS A 71 14.45 -12.05 -4.39
CA LYS A 71 15.30 -13.20 -4.77
C LYS A 71 16.29 -13.56 -3.66
N ASN A 72 16.82 -12.54 -2.99
CA ASN A 72 17.77 -12.67 -1.89
C ASN A 72 17.23 -11.86 -0.69
N PRO A 73 16.38 -12.46 0.16
CA PRO A 73 15.87 -11.75 1.32
C PRO A 73 17.03 -11.37 2.26
N PRO A 74 17.07 -10.13 2.77
CA PRO A 74 18.11 -9.71 3.70
C PRO A 74 18.02 -10.54 4.99
N SER A 75 19.17 -10.93 5.55
CA SER A 75 19.22 -11.60 6.85
C SER A 75 18.71 -10.65 7.92
N ASP A 76 17.52 -10.92 8.47
CA ASP A 76 16.99 -10.16 9.60
C ASP A 76 17.69 -10.60 10.88
N PHE A 77 18.12 -9.65 11.71
CA PHE A 77 18.75 -9.93 13.01
C PHE A 77 17.71 -10.14 14.13
N THR A 78 16.42 -10.04 13.82
CA THR A 78 15.31 -10.13 14.77
C THR A 78 14.59 -11.48 14.80
N ASP A 79 15.05 -12.45 14.00
CA ASP A 79 14.52 -13.83 13.99
C ASP A 79 15.29 -14.74 15.00
N ALA A 80 15.45 -14.27 16.25
CA ALA A 80 16.02 -15.02 17.37
C ALA A 80 15.10 -14.98 18.60
#